data_AF-A0A973PG79-F1
#
_entry.id   AF-A0A973PG79-F1
#
_cell.length_a   1.000
_cell.length_b   1.000
_cell.length_c   1.000
_cell.angle_alpha   90.00
_cell.angle_beta   90.00
_cell.angle_gamma   90.00
#
_symmetry.space_group_name_H-M   'P 1'
#
loop_
_entity.id
_entity.type
_entity.pdbx_description
1 polymer ?
#
loop_
_entity_poly.entity_id
_entity_poly.type
_entity_poly.pdbx_seq_one_letter_code
_entity_poly.pdbx_strand_id
1 'polypeptide(L)'
;MATKGYARYLLPSAVLFTVVIVVPFAMNVATSFTRWSGVGTPRWIGLDNYARLLRDERFWSSFLHNVALIVAMAIVPTALGLVLAAVLFDYVRGKAASVLRAAFYLPQVLPVAVAGVVWGWMLHPSYGALNRVLGLEVDWLGDPDLALATVMAVMVWFQLGYPLVIFMAGLQRADPSLYEAAQMDGASWWRRFWHITLHQIRPEIFVVLLTCTIAALKVFGPIYVLTRGGPGDATMVPSYFSYLNFFQKANVGYGSAIATVLALVIVVVTFLFLRAQERKP
;
A
#
# COMPACT_ATOMS: atom_id res chain seq x y z
N MET A 1 -8.77 25.17 -33.84
CA MET A 1 -7.46 25.85 -33.78
C MET A 1 -7.05 26.30 -32.36
N ALA A 2 -7.87 26.05 -31.31
CA ALA A 2 -7.61 26.50 -29.93
C ALA A 2 -6.70 25.60 -29.06
N THR A 3 -6.29 24.42 -29.54
CA THR A 3 -5.54 23.42 -28.73
C THR A 3 -4.02 23.61 -28.72
N LYS A 4 -3.43 24.30 -29.70
CA LYS A 4 -1.96 24.46 -29.79
C LYS A 4 -1.37 25.45 -28.77
N GLY A 5 -2.17 26.40 -28.27
CA GLY A 5 -1.74 27.36 -27.24
C GLY A 5 -1.55 26.72 -25.86
N TYR A 6 -2.47 25.80 -25.49
CA TYR A 6 -2.44 25.13 -24.19
C TYR A 6 -1.28 24.15 -24.01
N ALA A 7 -0.78 23.56 -25.11
CA ALA A 7 0.38 22.67 -25.07
C ALA A 7 1.65 23.34 -24.50
N ARG A 8 1.82 24.66 -24.72
CA ARG A 8 2.95 25.42 -24.17
C ARG A 8 2.89 25.55 -22.65
N TYR A 9 1.70 25.55 -22.06
CA TYR A 9 1.53 25.57 -20.61
C TYR A 9 1.81 24.22 -19.95
N LEU A 10 1.75 23.12 -20.71
CA LEU A 10 2.13 21.79 -20.24
C LEU A 10 3.64 21.54 -20.29
N LEU A 11 4.40 22.36 -21.03
CA LEU A 11 5.85 22.17 -21.22
C LEU A 11 6.62 22.12 -19.89
N PRO A 12 6.45 23.06 -18.92
CA PRO A 12 7.21 23.01 -17.67
C PRO A 12 6.95 21.72 -16.88
N SER A 13 5.70 21.29 -16.78
CA SER A 13 5.32 20.04 -16.11
C SER A 13 5.86 18.81 -16.85
N ALA A 14 5.81 18.80 -18.18
CA ALA A 14 6.31 17.68 -18.99
C ALA A 14 7.83 17.55 -18.90
N VAL A 15 8.57 18.67 -18.92
CA VAL A 15 10.02 18.69 -18.73
C VAL A 15 10.38 18.18 -17.34
N LEU A 16 9.73 18.68 -16.29
CA LEU A 16 9.99 18.25 -14.92
C LEU A 16 9.68 16.76 -14.72
N PHE A 17 8.53 16.29 -15.21
CA PHE A 17 8.15 14.88 -15.20
C PHE A 17 9.21 14.02 -15.92
N THR A 18 9.67 14.45 -17.09
CA THR A 18 10.65 13.70 -17.87
C THR A 18 11.98 13.62 -17.15
N VAL A 19 12.50 14.75 -16.67
CA VAL A 19 13.83 14.83 -16.03
C VAL A 19 13.85 14.14 -14.65
N VAL A 20 12.78 14.26 -13.87
CA VAL A 20 12.76 13.78 -12.48
C VAL A 20 12.22 12.36 -12.35
N ILE A 21 11.36 11.91 -13.28
CA ILE A 21 10.72 10.59 -13.20
C ILE A 21 11.21 9.69 -14.34
N VAL A 22 11.02 10.11 -15.60
CA VAL A 22 11.27 9.22 -16.76
C VAL A 22 12.76 8.91 -16.92
N VAL A 23 13.63 9.92 -16.80
CA VAL A 23 15.08 9.74 -16.96
C VAL A 23 15.66 8.84 -15.87
N PRO A 24 15.45 9.07 -14.55
CA PRO A 24 15.96 8.17 -13.51
C PRO A 24 15.38 6.76 -13.62
N PHE A 25 14.11 6.62 -14.00
CA PHE A 25 13.51 5.31 -14.25
C PHE A 25 14.21 4.58 -15.40
N ALA A 26 14.41 5.26 -16.54
CA ALA A 26 15.13 4.68 -17.68
C ALA A 26 16.58 4.33 -17.33
N MET A 27 17.26 5.15 -16.52
CA MET A 27 18.60 4.86 -16.00
C MET A 27 18.62 3.63 -15.10
N ASN A 28 17.63 3.47 -14.21
CA ASN A 28 17.49 2.25 -13.40
C ASN A 28 17.31 1.01 -14.28
N VAL A 29 16.44 1.10 -15.29
CA VAL A 29 16.22 0.01 -16.26
C VAL A 29 17.49 -0.28 -17.06
N ALA A 30 18.25 0.72 -17.50
CA ALA A 30 19.53 0.48 -18.17
C ALA A 30 20.54 -0.19 -17.24
N THR A 31 20.60 0.26 -15.98
CA THR A 31 21.50 -0.27 -14.95
C THR A 31 21.20 -1.73 -14.62
N SER A 32 19.94 -2.16 -14.69
CA SER A 32 19.58 -3.57 -14.43
C SER A 32 20.13 -4.57 -15.45
N PHE A 33 20.57 -4.12 -16.63
CA PHE A 33 21.28 -4.96 -17.62
C PHE A 33 22.81 -4.96 -17.42
N THR A 34 23.30 -4.36 -16.34
CA THR A 34 24.73 -4.24 -16.05
C THR A 34 25.13 -4.99 -14.78
N ARG A 35 26.40 -5.43 -14.74
CA ARG A 35 27.10 -5.76 -13.51
C ARG A 35 27.81 -4.50 -13.05
N TRP A 36 27.27 -3.87 -12.01
CA TRP A 36 27.81 -2.64 -11.47
C TRP A 36 27.62 -2.61 -9.95
N SER A 37 28.63 -2.14 -9.25
CA SER A 37 28.63 -1.99 -7.80
C SER A 37 28.28 -0.58 -7.32
N GLY A 38 28.02 0.34 -8.24
CA GLY A 38 27.84 1.77 -7.95
C GLY A 38 29.14 2.59 -8.07
N VAL A 39 30.29 1.92 -8.18
CA VAL A 39 31.61 2.54 -8.37
C VAL A 39 32.29 1.92 -9.59
N GLY A 40 33.04 2.74 -10.34
CA GLY A 40 33.68 2.32 -11.58
C GLY A 40 32.69 2.25 -12.75
N THR A 41 33.14 1.66 -13.86
CA THR A 41 32.38 1.59 -15.11
C THR A 41 31.41 0.40 -15.11
N PRO A 42 30.11 0.61 -15.39
CA PRO A 42 29.15 -0.49 -15.51
C PRO A 42 29.54 -1.44 -16.65
N ARG A 43 29.57 -2.76 -16.39
CA ARG A 43 29.79 -3.77 -17.43
C ARG A 43 28.45 -4.31 -17.91
N TRP A 44 28.14 -4.19 -19.20
CA TRP A 44 26.94 -4.80 -19.78
C TRP A 44 26.99 -6.33 -19.67
N ILE A 45 25.92 -6.93 -19.15
CA ILE A 45 25.76 -8.38 -18.97
C ILE A 45 24.43 -8.89 -19.55
N GLY A 46 23.69 -8.06 -20.30
CA GLY A 46 22.40 -8.43 -20.86
C GLY A 46 21.40 -8.85 -19.79
N LEU A 47 20.82 -10.04 -19.93
CA LEU A 47 19.73 -10.53 -19.07
C LEU A 47 20.19 -11.33 -17.84
N ASP A 48 21.49 -11.44 -17.58
CA ASP A 48 22.05 -12.28 -16.52
C ASP A 48 21.46 -11.98 -15.12
N ASN A 49 21.21 -10.70 -14.79
CA ASN A 49 20.59 -10.33 -13.52
C ASN A 49 19.16 -10.89 -13.40
N TYR A 50 18.40 -10.92 -14.49
CA TYR A 50 17.04 -11.45 -14.51
C TYR A 50 17.05 -12.98 -14.46
N ALA A 51 17.98 -13.64 -15.17
CA ALA A 51 18.15 -15.08 -15.08
C ALA A 51 18.52 -15.53 -13.65
N ARG A 52 19.37 -14.76 -12.96
CA ARG A 52 19.67 -14.93 -11.53
C ARG A 52 18.42 -14.73 -10.69
N LEU A 53 17.68 -13.65 -10.92
CA LEU A 53 16.48 -13.29 -10.15
C LEU A 53 15.42 -14.39 -10.18
N LEU A 54 15.20 -15.01 -11.35
CA LEU A 54 14.24 -16.11 -11.53
C LEU A 54 14.57 -17.33 -10.67
N ARG A 55 15.84 -17.51 -10.29
CA ARG A 55 16.33 -18.63 -9.46
C ARG A 55 16.60 -18.21 -8.01
N ASP A 56 16.29 -16.97 -7.63
CA ASP A 56 16.54 -16.46 -6.29
C ASP A 56 15.34 -16.73 -5.39
N GLU A 57 15.44 -17.77 -4.55
CA GLU A 57 14.39 -18.17 -3.63
C GLU A 57 14.02 -17.06 -2.63
N ARG A 58 14.98 -16.23 -2.21
CA ARG A 58 14.71 -15.09 -1.30
C ARG A 58 13.87 -14.03 -1.99
N PHE A 59 14.09 -13.80 -3.28
CA PHE A 59 13.24 -12.90 -4.07
C PHE A 59 11.80 -13.41 -4.11
N TRP A 60 11.57 -14.66 -4.47
CA TRP A 60 10.21 -15.22 -4.54
C TRP A 60 9.52 -15.30 -3.18
N SER A 61 10.25 -15.67 -2.13
CA SER A 61 9.75 -15.61 -0.74
C SER A 61 9.31 -14.20 -0.37
N SER A 62 10.07 -13.16 -0.76
CA SER A 62 9.69 -11.78 -0.48
C SER A 62 8.38 -11.34 -1.15
N PHE A 63 8.02 -11.91 -2.30
CA PHE A 63 6.73 -11.66 -2.96
C PHE A 63 5.56 -12.29 -2.19
N LEU A 64 5.74 -13.42 -1.52
CA LEU A 64 4.70 -14.04 -0.70
C LEU A 64 4.35 -13.16 0.50
N HIS A 65 5.35 -12.57 1.17
CA HIS A 65 5.09 -11.59 2.23
C HIS A 65 4.36 -10.34 1.69
N ASN A 66 4.65 -9.94 0.44
CA ASN A 66 3.95 -8.83 -0.20
C ASN A 66 2.46 -9.15 -0.43
N VAL A 67 2.10 -10.40 -0.74
CA VAL A 67 0.69 -10.84 -0.82
C VAL A 67 0.01 -10.71 0.55
N ALA A 68 0.68 -11.13 1.63
CA ALA A 68 0.16 -10.94 2.98
C ALA A 68 -0.05 -9.45 3.31
N LEU A 69 0.86 -8.57 2.87
CA LEU A 69 0.72 -7.13 3.04
C LEU A 69 -0.38 -6.52 2.17
N ILE A 70 -0.69 -7.08 0.98
CA ILE A 70 -1.89 -6.69 0.23
C ILE A 70 -3.16 -6.98 1.03
N VAL A 71 -3.22 -8.11 1.74
CA VAL A 71 -4.36 -8.42 2.62
C VAL A 71 -4.45 -7.36 3.73
N ALA A 72 -3.33 -7.07 4.41
CA ALA A 72 -3.29 -6.15 5.55
C ALA A 72 -3.47 -4.66 5.18
N MET A 73 -3.06 -4.23 3.99
CA MET A 73 -3.08 -2.83 3.58
C MET A 73 -4.21 -2.52 2.60
N ALA A 74 -4.69 -3.49 1.82
CA ALA A 74 -5.78 -3.27 0.88
C ALA A 74 -7.07 -3.94 1.35
N ILE A 75 -7.10 -5.26 1.50
CA ILE A 75 -8.35 -6.00 1.69
C ILE A 75 -8.99 -5.68 3.04
N VAL A 76 -8.25 -5.84 4.14
CA VAL A 76 -8.76 -5.63 5.49
C VAL A 76 -9.17 -4.16 5.71
N PRO A 77 -8.33 -3.14 5.39
CA PRO A 77 -8.72 -1.74 5.55
C PRO A 77 -9.90 -1.33 4.66
N THR A 78 -10.02 -1.89 3.45
CA THR A 78 -11.18 -1.65 2.58
C THR A 78 -12.45 -2.20 3.23
N ALA A 79 -12.43 -3.45 3.69
CA ALA A 79 -13.61 -4.07 4.31
C ALA A 79 -14.01 -3.34 5.61
N LEU A 80 -13.05 -3.09 6.50
CA LEU A 80 -13.30 -2.39 7.77
C LEU A 80 -13.72 -0.94 7.52
N GLY A 81 -13.01 -0.22 6.64
CA GLY A 81 -13.32 1.16 6.30
C GLY A 81 -14.70 1.31 5.68
N LEU A 82 -15.14 0.35 4.87
CA LEU A 82 -16.47 0.34 4.26
C LEU A 82 -17.57 0.19 5.31
N VAL A 83 -17.43 -0.77 6.22
CA VAL A 83 -18.40 -0.98 7.31
C VAL A 83 -18.43 0.23 8.23
N LEU A 84 -17.26 0.74 8.63
CA LEU A 84 -17.15 1.92 9.47
C LEU A 84 -17.74 3.16 8.80
N ALA A 85 -17.48 3.38 7.50
CA ALA A 85 -18.05 4.49 6.75
C ALA A 85 -19.57 4.44 6.73
N ALA A 86 -20.16 3.27 6.45
CA ALA A 86 -21.60 3.08 6.42
C ALA A 86 -22.23 3.32 7.80
N VAL A 87 -21.63 2.77 8.87
CA VAL A 87 -22.13 2.96 10.24
C VAL A 87 -22.03 4.43 10.66
N LEU A 88 -20.89 5.09 10.42
CA LEU A 88 -20.72 6.50 10.76
C LEU A 88 -21.68 7.39 9.98
N PHE A 89 -21.92 7.08 8.70
CA PHE A 89 -22.84 7.84 7.85
C PHE A 89 -24.29 7.75 8.34
N ASP A 90 -24.75 6.54 8.70
CA ASP A 90 -26.14 6.33 9.10
C ASP A 90 -26.43 6.82 10.54
N TYR A 91 -25.50 6.60 11.47
CA TYR A 91 -25.77 6.72 12.90
C TYR A 91 -25.08 7.89 13.59
N VAL A 92 -24.04 8.49 13.00
CA VAL A 92 -23.25 9.55 13.65
C VAL A 92 -23.36 10.85 12.85
N ARG A 93 -23.77 11.94 13.53
CA ARG A 93 -23.97 13.24 12.89
C ARG A 93 -23.19 14.36 13.57
N GLY A 94 -23.02 15.47 12.84
CA GLY A 94 -22.43 16.70 13.37
C GLY A 94 -20.96 16.57 13.81
N LYS A 95 -20.61 17.21 14.92
CA LYS A 95 -19.23 17.29 15.41
C LYS A 95 -18.62 15.92 15.72
N ALA A 96 -19.42 14.98 16.25
CA ALA A 96 -18.95 13.64 16.58
C ALA A 96 -18.44 12.87 15.34
N ALA A 97 -19.16 12.94 14.21
CA ALA A 97 -18.74 12.32 12.97
C ALA A 97 -17.43 12.90 12.44
N SER A 98 -17.23 14.22 12.59
CA SER A 98 -15.98 14.88 12.20
C SER A 98 -14.81 14.49 13.10
N VAL A 99 -15.02 14.36 14.42
CA VAL A 99 -13.99 13.92 15.36
C VAL A 99 -13.58 12.47 15.09
N LEU A 100 -14.54 11.56 14.90
CA LEU A 100 -14.23 10.16 14.59
C LEU A 100 -13.48 10.02 13.27
N ARG A 101 -13.91 10.72 12.21
CA ARG A 101 -13.18 10.78 10.93
C ARG A 101 -11.74 11.23 11.12
N ALA A 102 -11.53 12.31 11.88
CA ALA A 102 -10.19 12.82 12.15
C ALA A 102 -9.35 11.81 12.94
N ALA A 103 -9.92 11.15 13.95
CA ALA A 103 -9.23 10.15 14.76
C ALA A 103 -8.78 8.93 13.93
N PHE A 104 -9.66 8.41 13.07
CA PHE A 104 -9.32 7.29 12.19
C PHE A 104 -8.34 7.68 11.07
N TYR A 105 -8.37 8.93 10.61
CA TYR A 105 -7.45 9.42 9.58
C TYR A 105 -6.09 9.83 10.12
N LEU A 106 -6.00 10.14 11.42
CA LEU A 106 -4.77 10.62 12.08
C LEU A 106 -3.53 9.76 11.81
N PRO A 107 -3.59 8.40 11.86
CA PRO A 107 -2.43 7.57 11.58
C PRO A 107 -1.83 7.81 10.18
N GLN A 108 -2.68 8.00 9.17
CA GLN A 108 -2.27 8.21 7.78
C GLN A 108 -1.50 9.53 7.58
N VAL A 109 -1.71 10.51 8.47
CA VAL A 109 -1.03 11.82 8.44
C VAL A 109 0.37 11.73 9.05
N LEU A 110 0.64 10.73 9.89
CA LEU A 110 1.95 10.57 10.52
C LEU A 110 2.98 10.13 9.48
N PRO A 111 4.22 10.67 9.54
CA PRO A 111 5.32 10.07 8.81
C PRO A 111 5.47 8.60 9.21
N VAL A 112 5.50 7.69 8.23
CA VAL A 112 5.61 6.24 8.46
C VAL A 112 6.76 5.88 9.40
N ALA A 113 7.89 6.60 9.32
CA ALA A 113 9.01 6.37 10.20
C ALA A 113 8.71 6.68 11.67
N VAL A 114 7.96 7.75 11.94
CA VAL A 114 7.55 8.13 13.30
C VAL A 114 6.59 7.08 13.84
N ALA A 115 5.58 6.70 13.05
CA ALA A 115 4.64 5.65 13.43
C ALA A 115 5.37 4.32 13.72
N GLY A 116 6.32 3.93 12.86
CA GLY A 116 7.13 2.72 13.04
C GLY A 116 7.98 2.76 14.32
N VAL A 117 8.63 3.88 14.64
CA VAL A 117 9.42 3.99 15.88
C VAL A 117 8.53 3.87 17.12
N VAL A 118 7.39 4.56 17.15
CA VAL A 118 6.46 4.50 18.29
C VAL A 118 5.94 3.08 18.48
N TRP A 119 5.54 2.41 17.40
CA TRP A 119 5.14 1.00 17.47
C TRP A 119 6.29 0.10 17.90
N GLY A 120 7.51 0.32 17.42
CA GLY A 120 8.69 -0.42 17.87
C GLY A 120 8.91 -0.34 19.39
N TRP A 121 8.69 0.84 20.00
CA TRP A 121 8.75 0.98 21.47
C TRP A 121 7.58 0.27 22.17
N MET A 122 6.36 0.38 21.63
CA MET A 122 5.18 -0.28 22.21
C MET A 122 5.27 -1.81 22.15
N LEU A 123 5.91 -2.34 21.11
CA LEU A 123 6.09 -3.77 20.84
C LEU A 123 7.35 -4.36 21.48
N HIS A 124 8.18 -3.55 22.15
CA HIS A 124 9.43 -4.03 22.72
C HIS A 124 9.17 -5.14 23.78
N PRO A 125 9.87 -6.28 23.75
CA PRO A 125 9.58 -7.40 24.65
C PRO A 125 9.71 -7.03 26.12
N SER A 126 10.79 -6.33 26.50
CA SER A 126 11.12 -6.04 27.91
C SER A 126 10.38 -4.86 28.54
N TYR A 127 10.04 -3.82 27.77
CA TYR A 127 9.45 -2.59 28.31
C TYR A 127 8.27 -2.08 27.48
N GLY A 128 7.82 -2.83 26.47
CA GLY A 128 6.70 -2.42 25.63
C GLY A 128 5.42 -2.27 26.42
N ALA A 129 4.62 -1.28 26.05
CA ALA A 129 3.31 -1.07 26.67
C ALA A 129 2.35 -2.23 26.33
N LEU A 130 2.48 -2.84 25.14
CA LEU A 130 1.56 -3.89 24.70
C LEU A 130 1.67 -5.14 25.59
N ASN A 131 2.88 -5.63 25.82
CA ASN A 131 3.15 -6.76 26.74
C ASN A 131 2.64 -6.48 28.16
N ARG A 132 2.89 -5.27 28.67
CA ARG A 132 2.44 -4.86 30.01
C ARG A 132 0.91 -4.83 30.15
N VAL A 133 0.20 -4.35 29.13
CA VAL A 133 -1.28 -4.31 29.14
C VAL A 133 -1.88 -5.70 28.97
N LEU A 134 -1.26 -6.57 28.16
CA LEU A 134 -1.74 -7.93 27.93
C LEU A 134 -1.30 -8.94 29.00
N GLY A 135 -0.33 -8.58 29.85
CA GLY A 135 0.27 -9.50 30.81
C GLY A 135 1.07 -10.62 30.14
N LEU A 136 1.70 -10.32 29.00
CA LEU A 136 2.44 -11.28 28.16
C LEU A 136 3.92 -10.91 28.09
N GLU A 137 4.77 -11.90 27.79
CA GLU A 137 6.20 -11.72 27.50
C GLU A 137 6.52 -12.25 26.10
N VAL A 138 6.01 -11.55 25.08
CA VAL A 138 6.15 -11.95 23.67
C VAL A 138 7.13 -11.01 22.95
N ASP A 139 8.04 -11.59 22.16
CA ASP A 139 8.86 -10.82 21.23
C ASP A 139 8.18 -10.70 19.86
N TRP A 140 7.26 -9.75 19.77
CA TRP A 140 6.36 -9.56 18.62
C TRP A 140 7.06 -9.35 17.28
N LEU A 141 8.27 -8.79 17.30
CA LEU A 141 9.06 -8.48 16.11
C LEU A 141 10.31 -9.35 15.97
N GLY A 142 10.77 -9.99 17.04
CA GLY A 142 11.92 -10.90 17.05
C GLY A 142 11.58 -12.37 16.82
N ASP A 143 10.31 -12.76 16.94
CA ASP A 143 9.83 -14.10 16.59
C ASP A 143 9.47 -14.20 15.08
N PRO A 144 10.10 -15.11 14.29
CA PRO A 144 9.83 -15.26 12.86
C PRO A 144 8.39 -15.64 12.53
N ASP A 145 7.69 -16.33 13.42
CA ASP A 145 6.30 -16.76 13.19
C ASP A 145 5.30 -15.63 13.46
N LEU A 146 5.70 -14.62 14.24
CA LEU A 146 4.85 -13.49 14.64
C LEU A 146 5.17 -12.19 13.91
N ALA A 147 6.44 -11.97 13.51
CA ALA A 147 6.91 -10.67 13.03
C ALA A 147 6.07 -10.12 11.86
N LEU A 148 5.75 -10.95 10.86
CA LEU A 148 4.94 -10.51 9.73
C LEU A 148 3.51 -10.18 10.14
N ALA A 149 2.89 -11.01 10.99
CA ALA A 149 1.54 -10.78 11.49
C ALA A 149 1.45 -9.49 12.34
N THR A 150 2.47 -9.23 13.17
CA THR A 150 2.60 -7.99 13.94
C THR A 150 2.69 -6.77 13.01
N VAL A 151 3.56 -6.82 12.00
CA VAL A 151 3.65 -5.75 10.99
C VAL A 151 2.32 -5.55 10.28
N MET A 152 1.64 -6.62 9.87
CA MET A 152 0.33 -6.57 9.24
C MET A 152 -0.70 -5.84 10.12
N ALA A 153 -0.74 -6.15 11.42
CA ALA A 153 -1.66 -5.49 12.35
C ALA A 153 -1.40 -3.98 12.45
N VAL A 154 -0.13 -3.58 12.55
CA VAL A 154 0.29 -2.16 12.55
C VAL A 154 -0.12 -1.48 11.23
N MET A 155 0.01 -2.18 10.11
CA MET A 155 -0.36 -1.66 8.78
C MET A 155 -1.87 -1.53 8.59
N VAL A 156 -2.68 -2.45 9.12
CA VAL A 156 -4.14 -2.28 9.13
C VAL A 156 -4.52 -1.01 9.86
N TRP A 157 -3.95 -0.77 11.05
CA TRP A 157 -4.19 0.44 11.83
C TRP A 157 -3.76 1.71 11.06
N PHE A 158 -2.56 1.68 10.46
CA PHE A 158 -2.03 2.83 9.73
C PHE A 158 -2.88 3.20 8.50
N GLN A 159 -3.39 2.17 7.80
CA GLN A 159 -4.02 2.33 6.50
C GLN A 159 -5.54 2.54 6.55
N LEU A 160 -6.21 2.23 7.67
CA LEU A 160 -7.66 2.28 7.84
C LEU A 160 -8.30 3.64 7.53
N GLY A 161 -7.58 4.73 7.81
CA GLY A 161 -8.09 6.08 7.62
C GLY A 161 -8.41 6.42 6.18
N TYR A 162 -7.58 5.97 5.22
CA TYR A 162 -7.76 6.29 3.81
C TYR A 162 -9.06 5.72 3.21
N PRO A 163 -9.35 4.40 3.30
CA PRO A 163 -10.61 3.83 2.85
C PRO A 163 -11.83 4.49 3.50
N LEU A 164 -11.79 4.73 4.82
CA LEU A 164 -12.90 5.35 5.55
C LEU A 164 -13.28 6.71 4.95
N VAL A 165 -12.30 7.59 4.74
CA VAL A 165 -12.55 8.94 4.22
C VAL A 165 -13.10 8.89 2.79
N ILE A 166 -12.53 8.02 1.94
CA ILE A 166 -12.99 7.87 0.56
C ILE A 166 -14.42 7.34 0.50
N PHE A 167 -14.76 6.32 1.28
CA PHE A 167 -16.12 5.78 1.30
C PHE A 167 -17.14 6.74 1.89
N MET A 168 -16.78 7.50 2.93
CA MET A 168 -17.67 8.53 3.45
C MET A 168 -17.95 9.63 2.41
N ALA A 169 -16.94 10.03 1.62
CA ALA A 169 -17.16 10.96 0.51
C ALA A 169 -18.05 10.36 -0.60
N GLY A 170 -17.90 9.06 -0.88
CA GLY A 170 -18.79 8.34 -1.80
C GLY A 170 -20.24 8.28 -1.32
N LEU A 171 -20.45 7.93 -0.04
CA LEU A 171 -21.77 7.85 0.58
C LEU A 171 -22.51 9.19 0.58
N GLN A 172 -21.80 10.31 0.69
CA GLN A 172 -22.41 11.64 0.58
C GLN A 172 -22.98 11.96 -0.80
N ARG A 173 -22.55 11.24 -1.85
CA ARG A 173 -23.06 11.38 -3.21
C ARG A 173 -24.13 10.35 -3.55
N ALA A 174 -24.39 9.40 -2.66
CA ALA A 174 -25.40 8.36 -2.87
C ALA A 174 -26.80 8.98 -2.84
N ASP A 175 -27.70 8.45 -3.68
CA ASP A 175 -29.07 8.94 -3.77
C ASP A 175 -29.85 8.58 -2.49
N PRO A 176 -30.30 9.58 -1.70
CA PRO A 176 -31.07 9.35 -0.48
C PRO A 176 -32.40 8.63 -0.74
N SER A 177 -33.00 8.82 -1.93
CA SER A 177 -34.32 8.27 -2.27
C SER A 177 -34.34 6.75 -2.22
N LEU A 178 -33.23 6.10 -2.63
CA LEU A 178 -33.08 4.65 -2.56
C LEU A 178 -33.07 4.14 -1.11
N TYR A 179 -32.45 4.90 -0.20
CA TYR A 179 -32.41 4.56 1.22
C TYR A 179 -33.75 4.77 1.91
N GLU A 180 -34.51 5.79 1.50
CA GLU A 180 -35.86 6.06 2.01
C GLU A 180 -36.85 5.00 1.52
N ALA A 181 -36.86 4.69 0.21
CA ALA A 181 -37.70 3.64 -0.35
C ALA A 181 -37.47 2.29 0.33
N ALA A 182 -36.20 1.89 0.51
CA ALA A 182 -35.89 0.64 1.19
C ALA A 182 -36.31 0.63 2.67
N GLN A 183 -36.31 1.77 3.36
CA GLN A 183 -36.82 1.88 4.72
C GLN A 183 -38.34 1.71 4.77
N MET A 184 -39.05 2.29 3.80
CA MET A 184 -40.50 2.11 3.66
C MET A 184 -40.87 0.64 3.39
N ASP A 185 -40.03 -0.08 2.64
CA ASP A 185 -40.17 -1.52 2.37
C ASP A 185 -39.73 -2.42 3.55
N GLY A 186 -39.35 -1.85 4.69
CA GLY A 186 -38.93 -2.60 5.88
C GLY A 186 -37.56 -3.28 5.73
N ALA A 187 -36.70 -2.82 4.82
CA ALA A 187 -35.37 -3.39 4.63
C ALA A 187 -34.47 -3.14 5.85
N SER A 188 -33.93 -4.22 6.41
CA SER A 188 -32.95 -4.15 7.50
C SER A 188 -31.67 -3.43 7.07
N TRP A 189 -30.87 -2.96 8.04
CA TRP A 189 -29.59 -2.29 7.76
C TRP A 189 -28.66 -3.14 6.88
N TRP A 190 -28.53 -4.43 7.17
CA TRP A 190 -27.71 -5.34 6.36
C TRP A 190 -28.23 -5.51 4.93
N ARG A 191 -29.55 -5.55 4.73
CA ARG A 191 -30.12 -5.62 3.38
C ARG A 191 -29.78 -4.36 2.59
N ARG A 192 -29.94 -3.18 3.20
CA ARG A 192 -29.57 -1.88 2.59
C ARG A 192 -28.07 -1.81 2.31
N PHE A 193 -27.23 -2.26 3.24
CA PHE A 193 -25.78 -2.27 3.06
C PHE A 193 -25.34 -3.08 1.84
N TRP A 194 -25.80 -4.33 1.72
CA TRP A 194 -25.39 -5.21 0.63
C TRP A 194 -26.01 -4.84 -0.73
N HIS A 195 -27.28 -4.42 -0.75
CA HIS A 195 -28.02 -4.23 -2.00
C HIS A 195 -28.00 -2.78 -2.51
N ILE A 196 -27.81 -1.80 -1.63
CA ILE A 196 -27.82 -0.38 -1.99
C ILE A 196 -26.42 0.19 -1.81
N THR A 197 -25.91 0.23 -0.58
CA THR A 197 -24.64 0.88 -0.27
C THR A 197 -23.50 0.32 -1.12
N LEU A 198 -23.28 -1.00 -1.06
CA LEU A 198 -22.19 -1.66 -1.80
C LEU A 198 -22.25 -1.35 -3.31
N HIS A 199 -23.45 -1.17 -3.87
CA HIS A 199 -23.66 -0.94 -5.29
C HIS A 199 -23.39 0.52 -5.68
N GLN A 200 -23.86 1.46 -4.86
CA GLN A 200 -23.68 2.89 -5.12
C GLN A 200 -22.21 3.33 -5.02
N ILE A 201 -21.44 2.75 -4.09
CA ILE A 201 -20.02 3.12 -3.89
C ILE A 201 -19.02 2.12 -4.50
N ARG A 202 -19.44 1.31 -5.48
CA ARG A 202 -18.52 0.40 -6.22
C ARG A 202 -17.33 1.13 -6.85
N PRO A 203 -17.49 2.31 -7.49
CA PRO A 203 -16.36 3.03 -8.06
C PRO A 203 -15.30 3.36 -7.00
N GLU A 204 -15.71 3.77 -5.81
CA GLU A 204 -14.85 4.08 -4.68
C GLU A 204 -14.15 2.82 -4.15
N ILE A 205 -14.87 1.70 -3.98
CA ILE A 205 -14.28 0.41 -3.56
C ILE A 205 -13.15 0.03 -4.52
N PHE A 206 -13.39 0.20 -5.82
CA PHE A 206 -12.39 -0.10 -6.83
C PHE A 206 -11.15 0.82 -6.73
N VAL A 207 -11.37 2.14 -6.60
CA VAL A 207 -10.28 3.12 -6.45
C VAL A 207 -9.45 2.84 -5.20
N VAL A 208 -10.11 2.55 -4.08
CA VAL A 208 -9.44 2.22 -2.81
C VAL A 208 -8.63 0.95 -2.93
N LEU A 209 -9.23 -0.14 -3.45
CA LEU A 209 -8.52 -1.41 -3.62
C LEU A 209 -7.31 -1.25 -4.54
N LEU A 210 -7.46 -0.59 -5.69
CA LEU A 210 -6.35 -0.36 -6.61
C LEU A 210 -5.22 0.43 -5.92
N THR A 211 -5.56 1.55 -5.29
CA THR A 211 -4.58 2.45 -4.67
C THR A 211 -3.86 1.76 -3.51
N CYS A 212 -4.60 1.06 -2.64
CA CYS A 212 -4.04 0.34 -1.51
C CYS A 212 -3.23 -0.89 -1.94
N THR A 213 -3.64 -1.62 -2.99
CA THR A 213 -2.85 -2.73 -3.54
C THR A 213 -1.54 -2.22 -4.12
N ILE A 214 -1.55 -1.09 -4.84
CA ILE A 214 -0.31 -0.43 -5.28
C ILE A 214 0.52 -0.08 -4.05
N ALA A 215 -0.03 0.59 -3.03
CA ALA A 215 0.70 0.97 -1.82
C ALA A 215 1.34 -0.23 -1.11
N ALA A 216 0.63 -1.36 -1.01
CA ALA A 216 1.13 -2.61 -0.45
C ALA A 216 2.32 -3.13 -1.28
N LEU A 217 2.20 -3.21 -2.60
CA LEU A 217 3.26 -3.75 -3.46
C LEU A 217 4.60 -3.01 -3.33
N LYS A 218 4.55 -1.69 -3.09
CA LYS A 218 5.71 -0.80 -2.88
C LYS A 218 6.02 -0.53 -1.40
N VAL A 219 5.42 -1.28 -0.47
CA VAL A 219 5.66 -1.10 0.98
C VAL A 219 7.15 -1.22 1.30
N PHE A 220 7.73 -0.25 1.99
CA PHE A 220 9.16 -0.23 2.32
C PHE A 220 9.40 0.32 3.72
N GLY A 221 8.91 1.54 3.98
CA GLY A 221 9.16 2.27 5.23
C GLY A 221 8.87 1.47 6.51
N PRO A 222 7.69 0.83 6.65
CA PRO A 222 7.36 0.08 7.85
C PRO A 222 8.29 -1.11 8.08
N ILE A 223 8.60 -1.85 7.01
CA ILE A 223 9.55 -2.99 7.06
C ILE A 223 10.93 -2.50 7.46
N TYR A 224 11.41 -1.41 6.86
CA TYR A 224 12.72 -0.86 7.18
C TYR A 224 12.85 -0.44 8.65
N VAL A 225 11.81 0.17 9.20
CA VAL A 225 11.85 0.77 10.54
C VAL A 225 11.59 -0.27 11.63
N LEU A 226 10.64 -1.18 11.42
CA LEU A 226 10.23 -2.15 12.44
C LEU A 226 11.15 -3.37 12.51
N THR A 227 11.51 -3.93 11.35
CA THR A 227 12.09 -5.29 11.31
C THR A 227 13.35 -5.41 10.48
N ARG A 228 13.60 -4.46 9.56
CA ARG A 228 14.67 -4.55 8.55
C ARG A 228 14.61 -5.89 7.80
N GLY A 229 13.40 -6.34 7.46
CA GLY A 229 13.14 -7.61 6.76
C GLY A 229 13.28 -8.87 7.62
N GLY A 230 13.67 -8.73 8.89
CA GLY A 230 13.88 -9.85 9.81
C GLY A 230 12.65 -10.25 10.65
N PRO A 231 12.85 -11.18 11.61
CA PRO A 231 14.09 -11.93 11.87
C PRO A 231 14.41 -12.87 10.71
N GLY A 232 15.68 -13.04 10.37
CA GLY A 232 16.09 -13.70 9.13
C GLY A 232 15.53 -12.96 7.90
N ASP A 233 14.61 -13.59 7.17
CA ASP A 233 13.87 -13.00 6.04
C ASP A 233 12.35 -12.98 6.27
N ALA A 234 11.88 -13.20 7.51
CA ALA A 234 10.46 -13.41 7.82
C ALA A 234 9.53 -12.23 7.46
N THR A 235 10.08 -11.02 7.28
CA THR A 235 9.33 -9.84 6.82
C THR A 235 9.93 -9.21 5.57
N MET A 236 10.78 -9.95 4.86
CA MET A 236 11.44 -9.48 3.66
C MET A 236 10.41 -9.19 2.57
N VAL A 237 10.46 -7.99 1.98
CA VAL A 237 9.60 -7.58 0.85
C VAL A 237 10.46 -7.14 -0.33
N PRO A 238 9.95 -7.16 -1.57
CA PRO A 238 10.79 -6.96 -2.77
C PRO A 238 11.45 -5.58 -2.83
N SER A 239 10.74 -4.55 -2.39
CA SER A 239 11.25 -3.16 -2.29
C SER A 239 12.44 -3.06 -1.31
N TYR A 240 12.35 -3.71 -0.16
CA TYR A 240 13.42 -3.74 0.84
C TYR A 240 14.58 -4.64 0.37
N PHE A 241 14.28 -5.76 -0.28
CA PHE A 241 15.28 -6.63 -0.90
C PHE A 241 16.06 -5.91 -2.01
N SER A 242 15.37 -5.10 -2.82
CA SER A 242 16.00 -4.21 -3.80
C SER A 242 16.96 -3.23 -3.11
N TYR A 243 16.51 -2.56 -2.06
CA TYR A 243 17.32 -1.62 -1.28
C TYR A 243 18.57 -2.29 -0.68
N LEU A 244 18.42 -3.48 -0.08
CA LEU A 244 19.54 -4.24 0.47
C LEU A 244 20.60 -4.55 -0.60
N ASN A 245 20.18 -5.04 -1.76
CA ASN A 245 21.10 -5.37 -2.84
C ASN A 245 21.74 -4.12 -3.44
N PHE A 246 20.97 -3.04 -3.60
CA PHE A 246 21.44 -1.80 -4.19
C PHE A 246 22.46 -1.07 -3.29
N PHE A 247 22.09 -0.81 -2.04
CA PHE A 247 22.87 0.05 -1.14
C PHE A 247 23.81 -0.72 -0.21
N GLN A 248 23.34 -1.80 0.42
CA GLN A 248 24.14 -2.48 1.45
C GLN A 248 25.10 -3.51 0.89
N LYS A 249 24.68 -4.26 -0.14
CA LYS A 249 25.51 -5.28 -0.78
C LYS A 249 26.33 -4.77 -1.97
N ALA A 250 26.24 -3.47 -2.29
CA ALA A 250 26.88 -2.84 -3.45
C ALA A 250 26.70 -3.67 -4.74
N ASN A 251 25.50 -4.22 -4.95
CA ASN A 251 25.13 -4.98 -6.13
C ASN A 251 24.04 -4.19 -6.88
N VAL A 252 24.41 -2.98 -7.30
CA VAL A 252 23.51 -1.97 -7.87
C VAL A 252 22.77 -2.47 -9.10
N GLY A 253 23.46 -3.19 -9.99
CA GLY A 253 22.83 -3.81 -11.17
C GLY A 253 21.71 -4.78 -10.79
N TYR A 254 21.96 -5.68 -9.83
CA TYR A 254 20.96 -6.64 -9.37
C TYR A 254 19.82 -5.98 -8.58
N GLY A 255 20.14 -5.02 -7.71
CA GLY A 255 19.13 -4.19 -7.03
C GLY A 255 18.20 -3.49 -8.03
N SER A 256 18.77 -2.90 -9.08
CA SER A 256 18.01 -2.24 -10.14
C SER A 256 17.11 -3.23 -10.90
N ALA A 257 17.55 -4.48 -11.08
CA ALA A 257 16.75 -5.54 -11.71
C ALA A 257 15.53 -5.92 -10.84
N ILE A 258 15.72 -6.08 -9.53
CA ILE A 258 14.63 -6.31 -8.57
C ILE A 258 13.60 -5.17 -8.64
N ALA A 259 14.05 -3.91 -8.57
CA ALA A 259 13.18 -2.74 -8.68
C ALA A 259 12.43 -2.68 -10.01
N THR A 260 13.10 -3.02 -11.12
CA THR A 260 12.50 -3.04 -12.46
C THR A 260 11.40 -4.08 -12.57
N VAL A 261 11.64 -5.30 -12.07
CA VAL A 261 10.61 -6.36 -12.07
C VAL A 261 9.43 -5.99 -11.15
N LEU A 262 9.70 -5.40 -9.98
CA LEU A 262 8.64 -4.92 -9.10
C LEU A 262 7.77 -3.85 -9.80
N ALA A 263 8.40 -2.89 -10.50
CA ALA A 263 7.68 -1.88 -11.27
C ALA A 263 6.81 -2.51 -12.37
N LEU A 264 7.33 -3.51 -13.09
CA LEU A 264 6.57 -4.24 -14.10
C LEU A 264 5.36 -4.95 -13.49
N VAL A 265 5.52 -5.62 -12.36
CA VAL A 265 4.41 -6.28 -11.64
C VAL A 265 3.34 -5.25 -11.25
N ILE A 266 3.72 -4.09 -10.72
CA ILE A 266 2.77 -3.03 -10.37
C ILE A 266 2.01 -2.54 -11.60
N VAL A 267 2.68 -2.34 -12.74
CA VAL A 267 2.04 -1.93 -14.00
C VAL A 267 1.04 -2.99 -14.48
N VAL A 268 1.43 -4.27 -14.47
CA VAL A 268 0.54 -5.38 -14.87
C VAL A 268 -0.69 -5.46 -13.97
N VAL A 269 -0.50 -5.42 -12.65
CA VAL A 269 -1.62 -5.44 -11.68
C VAL A 269 -2.54 -4.24 -11.90
N THR A 270 -1.98 -3.04 -12.06
CA THR A 270 -2.75 -1.81 -12.31
C THR A 270 -3.57 -1.92 -13.59
N PHE A 271 -2.96 -2.40 -14.68
CA PHE A 271 -3.64 -2.59 -15.96
C PHE A 271 -4.79 -3.61 -15.86
N LEU A 272 -4.56 -4.75 -15.20
CA LEU A 272 -5.58 -5.77 -14.99
C LEU A 272 -6.76 -5.24 -14.17
N PHE A 273 -6.46 -4.47 -13.12
CA PHE A 273 -7.48 -3.77 -12.35
C PHE A 273 -8.29 -2.84 -13.23
N LEU A 274 -7.67 -1.88 -13.93
CA LEU A 274 -8.38 -0.89 -14.74
C LEU A 274 -9.28 -1.56 -15.79
N ARG A 275 -8.78 -2.61 -16.45
CA ARG A 275 -9.57 -3.40 -17.40
C ARG A 275 -10.76 -4.10 -16.74
N ALA A 276 -10.65 -4.53 -15.49
CA ALA A 276 -11.76 -5.11 -14.74
C ALA A 276 -12.80 -4.06 -14.31
N GLN A 277 -12.40 -2.80 -14.12
CA GLN A 277 -13.31 -1.68 -13.84
C GLN A 277 -14.15 -1.32 -15.06
N GLU A 278 -13.52 -1.17 -16.23
CA GLU A 278 -14.18 -0.81 -17.49
C GLU A 278 -15.21 -1.85 -17.96
N ARG A 279 -15.06 -3.11 -17.55
CA ARG A 279 -15.95 -4.21 -17.92
C ARG A 279 -17.24 -4.28 -17.09
N LYS A 280 -17.38 -3.46 -16.04
CA LYS A 280 -18.59 -3.44 -15.23
C LYS A 280 -19.49 -2.28 -15.72
N PRO A 281 -20.65 -2.58 -16.34
CA PRO A 281 -21.65 -1.56 -16.64
C PRO A 281 -22.25 -0.95 -15.37
#